data_AF-A0AAW2XD56-F1
#
_entry.id   AF-A0AAW2XD56-F1
#
_cell.length_a   1.000
_cell.length_b   1.000
_cell.length_c   1.000
_cell.angle_alpha   90.00
_cell.angle_beta   90.00
_cell.angle_gamma   90.00
#
_symmetry.space_group_name_H-M   'P 1'
#
loop_
_entity.id
_entity.type
_entity.pdbx_description
1 polymer ?
#
loop_
_entity_poly.entity_id
_entity_poly.type
_entity_poly.pdbx_seq_one_letter_code
_entity_poly.pdbx_strand_id
1 'polypeptide(L)'
;MTIKDASQDQKWLLHVDGSSTAQSSGAGIVITTPQSEDLEFAIKFSFKASNNEAEYEALVIGMRMAHEAGARHLLAYSDSQLIVKQVEGTYEAKEESMIQYLQQITELKTKFHHFQIIQIPREENAKADCLSKLASSLEDCRTRHITIHYLPEARTPLAVQPITTGED
;
A
#
# COMPACT_ATOMS: atom_id res chain seq x y z
N MET A 1 -10.20 21.41 -29.41
CA MET A 1 -10.35 19.94 -29.31
C MET A 1 -8.97 19.39 -29.05
N THR A 2 -8.58 19.27 -27.79
CA THR A 2 -7.24 18.84 -27.41
C THR A 2 -7.16 17.33 -27.63
N ILE A 3 -6.21 16.89 -28.45
CA ILE A 3 -5.88 15.47 -28.60
C ILE A 3 -5.45 15.00 -27.20
N LYS A 4 -6.31 14.25 -26.51
CA LYS A 4 -5.86 13.45 -25.37
C LYS A 4 -4.90 12.43 -25.93
N ASP A 5 -3.67 12.47 -25.44
CA ASP A 5 -2.67 11.46 -25.74
C ASP A 5 -3.24 10.10 -25.32
N ALA A 6 -3.51 9.22 -26.29
CA ALA A 6 -4.12 7.91 -26.07
C ALA A 6 -3.31 7.01 -25.12
N SER A 7 -2.05 7.39 -24.82
CA SER A 7 -1.19 6.71 -23.85
C SER A 7 -1.54 7.01 -22.38
N GLN A 8 -2.17 8.14 -22.06
CA GLN A 8 -2.58 8.49 -20.70
C GLN A 8 -3.85 7.74 -20.26
N ASP A 9 -4.75 7.43 -21.21
CA ASP A 9 -6.03 6.76 -20.95
C ASP A 9 -5.92 5.26 -20.63
N GLN A 10 -4.69 4.70 -20.54
CA GLN A 10 -4.43 3.28 -20.23
C GLN A 10 -3.46 3.09 -19.06
N LYS A 11 -3.10 4.18 -18.37
CA LYS A 11 -2.11 4.17 -17.30
C LYS A 11 -2.74 3.71 -15.99
N TRP A 12 -2.14 2.70 -15.38
CA TRP A 12 -2.50 2.24 -14.04
C TRP A 12 -1.56 2.88 -13.03
N LEU A 13 -2.11 3.27 -11.88
CA LEU A 13 -1.34 3.78 -10.76
C LEU A 13 -1.26 2.69 -9.69
N LEU A 14 -0.10 2.58 -9.06
CA LEU A 14 0.15 1.63 -7.99
C LEU A 14 0.81 2.37 -6.83
N HIS A 15 0.18 2.40 -5.66
CA HIS A 15 0.80 2.84 -4.42
C HIS A 15 1.10 1.62 -3.56
N VAL A 16 2.31 1.55 -3.02
CA VAL A 16 2.75 0.44 -2.17
C VAL A 16 3.44 0.96 -0.92
N ASP A 17 3.25 0.25 0.18
CA ASP A 17 3.96 0.46 1.43
C ASP A 17 4.11 -0.88 2.17
N GLY A 18 5.27 -1.10 2.77
CA GLY A 18 5.57 -2.26 3.61
C GLY A 18 5.68 -1.87 5.08
N SER A 19 5.08 -2.68 5.95
CA SER A 19 5.17 -2.50 7.41
C SER A 19 5.71 -3.76 8.07
N SER A 20 6.68 -3.59 8.98
CA SER A 20 7.14 -4.64 9.87
C SER A 20 7.12 -4.19 11.33
N THR A 21 6.68 -5.09 12.20
CA THR A 21 6.68 -4.96 13.65
C THR A 21 7.43 -6.14 14.26
N ALA A 22 7.65 -6.15 15.58
CA ALA A 22 8.35 -7.26 16.24
C ALA A 22 7.60 -8.61 16.09
N GLN A 23 6.27 -8.55 15.93
CA GLN A 23 5.37 -9.69 15.89
C GLN A 23 5.00 -10.11 14.46
N SER A 24 4.89 -9.18 13.52
CA SER A 24 4.36 -9.45 12.17
C SER A 24 4.76 -8.39 11.15
N SER A 25 4.67 -8.76 9.88
CA SER A 25 4.84 -7.86 8.73
C SER A 25 3.68 -7.96 7.75
N GLY A 26 3.57 -6.98 6.86
CA GLY A 26 2.55 -6.94 5.83
C GLY A 26 2.78 -5.82 4.81
N ALA A 27 1.93 -5.78 3.80
CA ALA A 27 1.93 -4.80 2.73
C ALA A 27 0.57 -4.12 2.62
N GLY A 28 0.61 -2.83 2.27
CA GLY A 28 -0.53 -2.06 1.80
C GLY A 28 -0.35 -1.75 0.33
N ILE A 29 -1.41 -2.00 -0.45
CA ILE A 29 -1.38 -1.85 -1.91
C ILE A 29 -2.65 -1.13 -2.33
N VAL A 30 -2.51 -0.08 -3.14
CA VAL A 30 -3.63 0.59 -3.82
C VAL A 30 -3.35 0.57 -5.31
N ILE A 31 -4.26 -0.01 -6.08
CA ILE A 31 -4.20 -0.04 -7.54
C ILE A 31 -5.33 0.83 -8.07
N THR A 32 -5.00 1.91 -8.78
CA THR A 32 -5.98 2.75 -9.45
C THR A 32 -6.03 2.40 -10.93
N THR A 33 -7.20 1.98 -11.41
CA THR A 33 -7.44 1.66 -12.82
C THR A 33 -7.46 2.93 -13.68
N PRO A 34 -7.34 2.84 -15.01
CA PRO A 34 -7.51 3.98 -15.90
C PRO A 34 -8.90 4.63 -15.81
N GLN A 35 -9.89 3.87 -15.31
CA GLN A 35 -11.26 4.35 -15.05
C GLN A 35 -11.36 5.11 -13.71
N SER A 36 -10.25 5.33 -13.01
CA SER A 36 -10.19 5.98 -11.69
C SER A 36 -10.89 5.20 -10.58
N GLU A 37 -10.91 3.87 -10.68
CA GLU A 37 -11.39 2.99 -9.62
C GLU A 37 -10.21 2.50 -8.78
N ASP A 38 -10.31 2.65 -7.45
CA ASP A 38 -9.29 2.19 -6.51
C ASP A 38 -9.60 0.76 -6.02
N LEU A 39 -8.61 -0.13 -6.15
CA LEU A 39 -8.58 -1.45 -5.55
C LEU A 39 -7.57 -1.44 -4.40
N GLU A 40 -8.06 -1.59 -3.18
CA GLU A 40 -7.28 -1.46 -1.95
C GLU A 40 -7.08 -2.81 -1.27
N PHE A 41 -5.83 -3.13 -0.91
CA PHE A 41 -5.45 -4.41 -0.33
C PHE A 41 -4.53 -4.24 0.88
N ALA A 42 -4.86 -4.94 1.96
CA ALA A 42 -3.99 -5.14 3.12
C ALA A 42 -3.57 -6.61 3.17
N ILE A 43 -2.28 -6.89 3.01
CA ILE A 43 -1.74 -8.23 2.88
C ILE A 43 -0.86 -8.53 4.08
N LYS A 44 -1.31 -9.44 4.95
CA LYS A 44 -0.51 -9.93 6.08
C LYS A 44 0.47 -11.00 5.58
N PHE A 45 1.73 -10.90 5.96
CA PHE A 45 2.71 -11.94 5.67
C PHE A 45 2.64 -13.06 6.71
N SER A 46 2.77 -14.30 6.24
CA SER A 46 2.89 -15.48 7.11
C SER A 46 4.32 -15.72 7.60
N PHE A 47 5.23 -14.79 7.31
CA PHE A 47 6.64 -14.81 7.65
C PHE A 47 7.04 -13.45 8.22
N LYS A 48 8.15 -13.41 8.96
CA LYS A 48 8.76 -12.15 9.38
C LYS A 48 9.59 -11.59 8.24
N ALA A 49 9.46 -10.29 8.02
CA ALA A 49 10.28 -9.50 7.13
C ALA A 49 10.84 -8.31 7.91
N SER A 50 12.03 -7.81 7.57
CA SER A 50 12.47 -6.47 7.95
C SER A 50 11.60 -5.40 7.27
N ASN A 51 11.73 -4.14 7.68
CA ASN A 51 11.01 -3.05 7.00
C ASN A 51 11.36 -2.99 5.51
N ASN A 52 12.64 -3.08 5.16
CA ASN A 52 13.08 -3.04 3.76
C ASN A 52 12.53 -4.23 2.95
N GLU A 53 12.57 -5.43 3.51
CA GLU A 53 11.99 -6.61 2.86
C GLU A 53 10.47 -6.47 2.69
N ALA A 54 9.77 -5.93 3.69
CA ALA A 54 8.32 -5.73 3.58
C ALA A 54 7.94 -4.74 2.48
N GLU A 55 8.73 -3.69 2.31
CA GLU A 55 8.56 -2.68 1.26
C GLU A 55 8.83 -3.28 -0.13
N TYR A 56 9.84 -4.14 -0.24
CA TYR A 56 10.14 -4.89 -1.47
C TYR A 56 9.02 -5.88 -1.83
N GLU A 57 8.53 -6.63 -0.84
CA GLU A 57 7.38 -7.53 -1.00
C GLU A 57 6.14 -6.77 -1.46
N ALA A 58 5.85 -5.61 -0.85
CA ALA A 58 4.71 -4.77 -1.24
C ALA A 58 4.79 -4.38 -2.72
N LEU A 59 5.96 -3.97 -3.20
CA LEU A 59 6.17 -3.64 -4.60
C LEU A 59 6.02 -4.85 -5.52
N VAL A 60 6.66 -5.99 -5.20
CA VAL A 60 6.60 -7.21 -6.02
C VAL A 60 5.15 -7.72 -6.13
N ILE A 61 4.45 -7.79 -5.01
CA ILE A 61 3.06 -8.26 -4.97
C ILE A 61 2.16 -7.28 -5.74
N GLY A 62 2.30 -5.97 -5.49
CA GLY A 62 1.52 -4.94 -6.18
C GLY A 62 1.72 -4.97 -7.70
N MET A 63 2.95 -5.13 -8.17
CA MET A 63 3.25 -5.27 -9.60
C MET A 63 2.61 -6.53 -10.20
N ARG A 64 2.67 -7.67 -9.51
CA ARG A 64 2.03 -8.92 -9.98
C ARG A 64 0.52 -8.75 -10.08
N MET A 65 -0.12 -8.22 -9.03
CA MET A 65 -1.55 -7.98 -8.99
C MET A 65 -2.01 -7.03 -10.09
N ALA A 66 -1.29 -5.91 -10.29
CA ALA A 66 -1.60 -4.98 -11.38
C ALA A 66 -1.48 -5.65 -12.76
N HIS A 67 -0.43 -6.43 -12.99
CA HIS A 67 -0.24 -7.14 -14.26
C HIS A 67 -1.35 -8.17 -14.53
N GLU A 68 -1.72 -8.94 -13.52
CA GLU A 68 -2.78 -9.95 -13.56
C GLU A 68 -4.16 -9.31 -13.77
N ALA A 69 -4.40 -8.11 -13.22
CA ALA A 69 -5.58 -7.29 -13.46
C ALA A 69 -5.63 -6.68 -14.88
N GLY A 70 -4.55 -6.82 -15.67
CA GLY A 70 -4.50 -6.37 -17.06
C GLY A 70 -3.65 -5.12 -17.31
N ALA A 71 -2.98 -4.56 -16.29
CA ALA A 71 -2.11 -3.41 -16.47
C ALA A 71 -0.94 -3.74 -17.43
N ARG A 72 -0.71 -2.85 -18.40
CA ARG A 72 0.44 -2.90 -19.32
C ARG A 72 1.31 -1.63 -19.25
N HIS A 73 0.73 -0.53 -18.77
CA HIS A 73 1.43 0.71 -18.45
C HIS A 73 1.24 0.99 -16.96
N LEU A 74 2.30 0.87 -16.17
CA LEU A 74 2.24 0.95 -14.71
C LEU A 74 3.14 2.09 -14.21
N LEU A 75 2.56 2.99 -13.41
CA LEU A 75 3.32 3.94 -12.61
C LEU A 75 3.16 3.59 -11.13
N ALA A 76 4.26 3.15 -10.55
CA ALA A 76 4.35 2.81 -9.14
C ALA A 76 4.82 4.01 -8.30
N TYR A 77 4.33 4.10 -7.08
CA TYR A 77 4.66 5.10 -6.08
C TYR A 77 5.02 4.42 -4.77
N SER A 78 6.08 4.89 -4.13
CA SER A 78 6.53 4.46 -2.81
C SER A 78 7.19 5.64 -2.12
N ASP A 79 7.10 5.72 -0.80
CA ASP A 79 7.84 6.69 0.02
C ASP A 79 9.23 6.17 0.44
N SER A 80 9.53 4.89 0.16
CA SER A 80 10.84 4.29 0.40
C SER A 80 11.87 4.70 -0.66
N GLN A 81 12.66 5.74 -0.35
CA GLN A 81 13.74 6.21 -1.22
C GLN A 81 14.71 5.09 -1.63
N LEU A 82 15.04 4.18 -0.70
CA LEU A 82 15.98 3.09 -0.94
C LEU A 82 15.51 2.22 -2.11
N ILE A 83 14.26 1.77 -2.06
CA ILE A 83 13.70 0.88 -3.09
C ILE A 83 13.60 1.60 -4.40
N VAL A 84 13.07 2.83 -4.43
CA VAL A 84 12.98 3.62 -5.66
C VAL A 84 14.35 3.74 -6.30
N LYS A 85 15.37 4.12 -5.54
CA LYS A 85 16.74 4.33 -6.05
C LYS A 85 17.41 3.05 -6.52
N GLN A 86 17.18 1.93 -5.84
CA GLN A 86 17.71 0.62 -6.24
C GLN A 86 17.00 0.07 -7.48
N VAL A 87 15.68 0.24 -7.57
CA VAL A 87 14.89 -0.16 -8.74
C VAL A 87 15.21 0.70 -9.96
N GLU A 88 15.52 1.99 -9.78
CA GLU A 88 16.04 2.88 -10.82
C GLU A 88 17.50 2.55 -11.23
N GLY A 89 18.21 1.70 -10.46
CA GLY A 89 19.61 1.36 -10.70
C GLY A 89 20.61 2.45 -10.26
N THR A 90 20.15 3.47 -9.54
CA THR A 90 21.03 4.53 -9.02
C THR A 90 21.77 4.10 -7.76
N TYR A 91 21.19 3.19 -6.96
CA TYR A 91 21.81 2.57 -5.80
C TYR A 91 22.04 1.09 -6.04
N GLU A 92 23.15 0.57 -5.54
CA GLU A 92 23.44 -0.86 -5.56
C GLU A 92 22.82 -1.56 -4.35
N ALA A 93 22.24 -2.74 -4.58
CA ALA A 93 21.88 -3.67 -3.52
C ALA A 93 23.12 -4.49 -3.15
N LYS A 94 23.48 -4.49 -1.85
CA LYS A 94 24.62 -5.23 -1.33
C LYS A 94 24.24 -6.56 -0.67
N GLU A 95 23.06 -6.61 -0.09
CA GLU A 95 22.55 -7.80 0.56
C GLU A 95 21.96 -8.78 -0.46
N GLU A 96 22.21 -10.07 -0.29
CA GLU A 96 21.78 -11.12 -1.21
C GLU A 96 20.25 -11.13 -1.39
N SER A 97 19.49 -10.92 -0.32
CA SER A 97 18.03 -10.82 -0.36
C SER A 97 17.56 -9.65 -1.25
N MET A 98 18.18 -8.48 -1.10
CA MET A 98 17.84 -7.29 -1.89
C MET A 98 18.20 -7.47 -3.37
N ILE A 99 19.29 -8.17 -3.68
CA ILE A 99 19.67 -8.54 -5.06
C ILE A 99 18.60 -9.45 -5.67
N GLN A 100 18.11 -10.45 -4.92
CA GLN A 100 17.04 -11.34 -5.38
C GLN A 100 15.73 -10.58 -5.64
N TYR A 101 15.36 -9.62 -4.78
CA TYR A 101 14.19 -8.77 -5.04
C TYR A 101 14.34 -7.93 -6.30
N LEU A 102 15.52 -7.33 -6.52
CA LEU A 102 15.77 -6.55 -7.74
C LEU A 102 15.72 -7.42 -9.00
N GLN A 103 16.19 -8.66 -8.95
CA GLN A 103 16.04 -9.61 -10.05
C GLN A 103 14.56 -9.87 -10.36
N GLN A 104 13.75 -10.18 -9.33
CA GLN A 104 12.31 -10.38 -9.51
C GLN A 104 11.60 -9.15 -10.08
N ILE A 105 11.91 -7.95 -9.57
CA ILE A 105 11.34 -6.70 -10.08
C ILE A 105 11.77 -6.47 -11.52
N THR A 106 13.02 -6.75 -11.86
CA THR A 106 13.54 -6.61 -13.23
C THR A 106 12.83 -7.54 -14.20
N GLU A 107 12.60 -8.80 -13.80
CA GLU A 107 11.79 -9.74 -14.57
C GLU A 107 10.35 -9.25 -14.72
N LEU A 108 9.73 -8.75 -13.65
CA LEU A 108 8.37 -8.22 -13.69
C LEU A 108 8.25 -6.99 -14.59
N LYS A 109 9.24 -6.10 -14.60
CA LYS A 109 9.28 -4.95 -15.50
C LYS A 109 9.13 -5.36 -16.97
N THR A 110 9.72 -6.49 -17.37
CA THR A 110 9.62 -6.99 -18.76
C THR A 110 8.19 -7.35 -19.19
N LYS A 111 7.28 -7.57 -18.22
CA LYS A 111 5.87 -7.87 -18.47
C LYS A 111 5.01 -6.64 -18.74
N PHE A 112 5.56 -5.44 -18.54
CA PHE A 112 4.90 -4.17 -18.83
C PHE A 112 5.49 -3.56 -20.09
N HIS A 113 4.65 -2.93 -20.91
CA HIS A 113 5.12 -2.10 -22.02
C HIS A 113 5.83 -0.84 -21.50
N HIS A 114 5.36 -0.33 -20.36
CA HIS A 114 5.98 0.77 -19.66
C HIS A 114 5.85 0.58 -18.16
N PHE A 115 6.97 0.73 -17.46
CA PHE A 115 7.02 0.75 -16.01
C PHE A 115 7.89 1.94 -15.55
N GLN A 116 7.38 2.67 -14.57
CA GLN A 116 8.15 3.67 -13.84
C GLN A 116 7.80 3.55 -12.36
N ILE A 117 8.77 3.86 -11.50
CA ILE A 117 8.56 4.02 -10.06
C ILE A 117 8.98 5.44 -9.67
N ILE A 118 8.19 6.11 -8.83
CA ILE A 118 8.44 7.47 -8.37
C ILE A 118 8.42 7.48 -6.84
N GLN A 119 9.41 8.15 -6.24
CA GLN A 119 9.39 8.45 -4.82
C GLN A 119 8.38 9.57 -4.54
N ILE A 120 7.51 9.36 -3.56
CA ILE A 120 6.57 10.39 -3.07
C ILE A 120 6.77 10.64 -1.57
N PRO A 121 6.33 11.80 -1.05
CA PRO A 121 6.25 12.02 0.39
C PRO A 121 5.32 11.01 1.06
N ARG A 122 5.62 10.66 2.32
CA ARG A 122 4.82 9.69 3.09
C ARG A 122 3.37 10.12 3.27
N GLU A 123 3.13 11.42 3.36
CA GLU A 123 1.80 12.02 3.46
C GLU A 123 0.95 11.74 2.22
N GLU A 124 1.58 11.65 1.04
CA GLU A 124 0.92 11.31 -0.22
C GLU A 124 0.71 9.79 -0.36
N ASN A 125 1.45 8.97 0.41
CA ASN A 125 1.32 7.51 0.44
C ASN A 125 0.45 6.99 1.59
N ALA A 126 -0.28 7.88 2.28
CA ALA A 126 -0.96 7.57 3.54
C ALA A 126 -1.95 6.39 3.47
N LYS A 127 -2.61 6.19 2.31
CA LYS A 127 -3.53 5.05 2.12
C LYS A 127 -2.80 3.71 2.21
N ALA A 128 -1.73 3.55 1.45
CA ALA A 128 -0.93 2.32 1.45
C ALA A 128 -0.30 2.08 2.83
N ASP A 129 0.22 3.13 3.48
CA ASP A 129 0.76 3.07 4.84
C ASP A 129 -0.28 2.62 5.88
N CYS A 130 -1.53 3.09 5.76
CA CYS A 130 -2.61 2.65 6.65
C CYS A 130 -2.95 1.17 6.44
N LEU A 131 -2.98 0.70 5.18
CA LEU A 131 -3.26 -0.70 4.84
C LEU A 131 -2.13 -1.64 5.30
N SER A 132 -0.87 -1.24 5.13
CA SER A 132 0.30 -2.03 5.56
C SER A 132 0.33 -2.18 7.08
N LYS A 133 0.05 -1.11 7.82
CA LYS A 133 -0.07 -1.11 9.28
C LYS A 133 -1.25 -1.94 9.76
N LEU A 134 -2.38 -1.87 9.07
CA LEU A 134 -3.51 -2.75 9.35
C LEU A 134 -3.10 -4.22 9.21
N ALA A 135 -2.41 -4.58 8.13
CA ALA A 135 -1.95 -5.94 7.89
C ALA A 135 -0.92 -6.42 8.93
N SER A 136 0.04 -5.57 9.31
CA SER A 136 1.09 -5.93 10.27
C SER A 136 0.60 -5.94 11.72
N SER A 137 -0.49 -5.24 12.04
CA SER A 137 -1.05 -5.18 13.40
C SER A 137 -2.04 -6.30 13.72
N LEU A 138 -2.55 -7.02 12.71
CA LEU A 138 -3.51 -8.10 12.91
C LEU A 138 -2.82 -9.35 13.45
N GLU A 139 -3.16 -9.80 14.65
CA GLU A 139 -2.68 -11.08 15.20
C GLU A 139 -3.57 -12.25 14.76
N ASP A 140 -2.94 -13.39 14.45
CA ASP A 140 -3.54 -14.71 14.18
C ASP A 140 -4.86 -14.74 13.39
N CYS A 141 -4.92 -13.97 12.30
CA CYS A 141 -6.11 -13.87 11.45
C CYS A 141 -5.80 -14.38 10.05
N ARG A 142 -6.30 -15.59 9.70
CA ARG A 142 -6.23 -16.12 8.33
C ARG A 142 -7.28 -15.51 7.41
N THR A 143 -8.48 -15.25 7.92
CA THR A 143 -9.58 -14.59 7.19
C THR A 143 -10.39 -13.76 8.17
N ARG A 144 -10.61 -12.48 7.84
CA ARG A 144 -11.43 -11.54 8.62
C ARG A 144 -12.16 -10.60 7.67
N HIS A 145 -13.42 -10.31 7.96
CA HIS A 145 -14.16 -9.24 7.28
C HIS A 145 -14.12 -7.99 8.15
N ILE A 146 -13.61 -6.89 7.60
CA ILE A 146 -13.61 -5.57 8.25
C ILE A 146 -14.66 -4.71 7.55
N THR A 147 -15.61 -4.19 8.31
CA THR A 147 -16.63 -3.26 7.81
C THR A 147 -16.40 -1.89 8.42
N ILE A 148 -16.32 -0.86 7.59
CA ILE A 148 -16.19 0.53 8.03
C ILE A 148 -17.61 1.11 8.19
N HIS A 149 -17.97 1.52 9.41
CA HIS A 149 -19.22 2.20 9.69
C HIS A 149 -18.97 3.69 9.88
N TYR A 150 -19.71 4.54 9.16
CA TYR A 150 -19.67 5.98 9.33
C TYR A 150 -20.64 6.42 10.43
N LEU A 151 -20.11 7.09 11.46
CA LEU A 151 -20.93 7.75 12.48
C LEU A 151 -21.10 9.22 12.10
N PRO A 152 -22.29 9.66 11.66
CA PRO A 152 -22.47 11.01 11.11
C PRO A 152 -22.37 12.12 12.16
N GLU A 153 -22.73 11.83 13.41
CA GLU A 153 -22.75 12.82 14.49
C GLU A 153 -22.18 12.24 15.78
N ALA A 154 -21.43 13.07 16.52
CA ALA A 154 -20.92 12.71 17.83
C ALA A 154 -22.09 12.51 18.80
N ARG A 155 -22.00 11.48 19.65
CA ARG A 155 -22.98 11.30 20.71
C ARG A 155 -22.81 12.42 21.73
N THR A 156 -23.86 13.19 22.00
CA THR A 156 -23.85 14.17 23.08
C THR A 156 -23.67 13.42 24.40
N PRO A 157 -22.74 13.82 25.28
CA PRO A 157 -22.68 13.27 26.63
C PRO A 157 -24.04 13.46 27.30
N LEU A 158 -24.62 12.40 27.85
CA LEU A 158 -25.83 12.50 28.68
C LEU A 158 -25.53 13.54 29.77
N ALA A 159 -26.29 14.64 29.79
CA ALA A 159 -26.23 15.58 30.90
C ALA A 159 -26.60 14.81 32.17
N VAL A 160 -25.64 14.67 33.08
CA VAL A 160 -25.88 14.11 34.41
C VAL A 160 -26.86 15.09 35.07
N GLN A 161 -28.12 14.69 35.23
CA GLN A 161 -29.05 15.53 35.99
C GLN A 161 -28.53 15.60 37.43
N PRO A 162 -28.48 16.79 38.05
CA PRO A 162 -28.08 16.90 39.45
C PRO A 162 -29.00 16.01 40.28
N ILE A 163 -28.39 15.14 41.10
CA ILE A 163 -29.11 14.43 42.14
C ILE A 163 -29.63 15.51 43.09
N THR A 164 -30.93 15.78 43.04
CA THR A 164 -31.57 16.58 44.10
C THR A 164 -31.54 15.73 45.36
N THR A 165 -30.60 15.98 46.26
CA THR A 165 -30.74 15.58 47.66
C THR A 165 -31.97 16.27 48.19
N GLY A 166 -33.05 15.51 48.35
CA GLY A 166 -34.21 15.95 49.11
C GLY A 166 -33.77 16.14 50.56
N GLU A 167 -33.86 17.38 51.03
CA GLU A 167 -33.95 17.66 52.46
C GLU A 167 -35.42 17.45 52.85
N ASP A 168 -35.65 16.45 53.71
CA ASP A 168 -36.79 16.35 54.63
C ASP A 168 -36.26 15.80 55.97
#